data_AF-A6P036-F1
#
_entry.id   AF-A6P036-F1
#
_cell.length_a   1.000
_cell.length_b   1.000
_cell.length_c   1.000
_cell.angle_alpha   90.00
_cell.angle_beta   90.00
_cell.angle_gamma   90.00
#
_symmetry.space_group_name_H-M   'P 1'
#
loop_
_entity.id
_entity.type
_entity.pdbx_description
1 polymer ?
#
loop_
_entity_poly.entity_id
_entity_poly.type
_entity_poly.pdbx_seq_one_letter_code
_entity_poly.pdbx_strand_id
1 'polypeptide(L)'
;MCADFAIHDKGTGNPHVHIMLTVRPLKENGAWGAKCRKAYDLDENGQRIPDGKGGWKNHREDTTDWNDKGNVEIWRAAWAAYTNRALEAVGQPALVDHRSYKRRGIDKIPSVHLGPAASQMEKRGIRTDKGEVNRQIAADNKLLKEIKARITRLYNWSKAEAEKPEGQQPSMMDLWEAQQQLKRPDTRTGKIRALQESAALFNFLNANGIQSMQQLHEKISDMNTRYYDLRREIVKAERRIAVLTERGEMWAQYNEYKAIHKQLARVKPEKRELFEQRHSRELILYDAAARYLKELKASGEELSPKEWRREIDLLTAQKQVDSIDMKAMREELKAVERLRKAADQLARQERDKPRDRGPER
;
A
#
# COMPACT_ATOMS: atom_id res chain seq x y z
N MET A 1 -15.89 8.33 30.64
CA MET A 1 -15.52 9.55 29.89
C MET A 1 -16.80 10.28 29.52
N CYS A 2 -16.77 11.61 29.43
CA CYS A 2 -17.79 12.36 28.71
C CYS A 2 -17.28 12.65 27.30
N ALA A 3 -18.17 12.55 26.31
CA ALA A 3 -17.86 12.77 24.91
C ALA A 3 -18.71 13.93 24.38
N ASP A 4 -18.03 14.90 23.77
CA ASP A 4 -18.64 15.92 22.92
C ASP A 4 -18.29 15.60 21.48
N PHE A 5 -19.28 15.53 20.59
CA PHE A 5 -19.05 15.12 19.21
C PHE A 5 -19.78 16.00 18.20
N ALA A 6 -19.13 16.23 17.07
CA ALA A 6 -19.66 17.00 15.96
C ALA A 6 -19.42 16.26 14.64
N ILE A 7 -20.49 16.02 13.88
CA ILE A 7 -20.43 15.39 12.56
C ILE A 7 -20.39 16.48 11.51
N HIS A 8 -19.39 16.41 10.62
CA HIS A 8 -19.19 17.35 9.54
C HIS A 8 -19.33 16.66 8.19
N ASP A 9 -20.23 17.18 7.36
CA ASP A 9 -20.26 16.91 5.93
C ASP A 9 -20.31 18.24 5.17
N LYS A 10 -19.21 18.56 4.49
CA LYS A 10 -19.07 19.81 3.71
C LYS A 10 -19.39 19.60 2.22
N GLY A 11 -19.95 18.45 1.84
CA GLY A 11 -20.18 18.09 0.44
C GLY A 11 -18.89 17.85 -0.35
N THR A 12 -17.73 17.70 0.33
CA THR A 12 -16.42 17.52 -0.33
C THR A 12 -16.03 16.06 -0.53
N GLY A 13 -16.96 15.11 -0.35
CA GLY A 13 -16.70 13.67 -0.39
C GLY A 13 -15.83 13.15 0.77
N ASN A 14 -15.76 13.89 1.89
CA ASN A 14 -15.03 13.47 3.10
C ASN A 14 -15.83 13.80 4.37
N PRO A 15 -16.98 13.15 4.59
CA PRO A 15 -17.71 13.25 5.84
C PRO A 15 -16.83 12.72 6.98
N HIS A 16 -16.77 13.45 8.09
CA HIS A 16 -15.94 13.08 9.25
C HIS A 16 -16.58 13.55 10.55
N VAL A 17 -16.19 12.93 11.67
CA VAL A 17 -16.64 13.28 13.01
C VAL A 17 -15.46 13.73 13.87
N HIS A 18 -15.65 14.80 14.63
CA HIS A 18 -14.75 15.19 15.72
C HIS A 18 -15.36 14.69 17.03
N ILE A 19 -14.57 14.02 17.86
CA ILE A 19 -15.01 13.52 19.17
C ILE A 19 -13.99 14.01 20.20
N MET A 20 -14.40 14.95 21.03
CA MET A 20 -13.62 15.45 22.16
C MET A 20 -13.98 14.64 23.40
N LEU A 21 -12.97 14.10 24.06
CA LEU A 21 -13.13 13.28 25.26
C LEU A 21 -12.52 13.97 26.47
N THR A 22 -13.21 13.91 27.60
CA THR A 22 -12.64 14.34 28.88
C THR A 22 -11.49 13.43 29.28
N VAL A 23 -10.38 14.01 29.76
CA VAL A 23 -9.18 13.27 30.22
C VAL A 23 -9.13 13.03 31.72
N ARG A 24 -10.23 13.29 32.44
CA ARG A 24 -10.37 13.03 33.88
C ARG A 24 -11.50 12.02 34.11
N PRO A 25 -11.34 11.06 35.03
CA PRO A 25 -12.44 10.19 35.42
C PRO A 25 -13.50 10.98 36.17
N LEU A 26 -14.76 10.54 36.05
CA LEU A 26 -15.86 11.07 36.85
C LEU A 26 -16.04 10.15 38.05
N LYS A 27 -16.05 10.71 39.26
CA LYS A 27 -16.31 9.96 40.49
C LYS A 27 -17.81 9.72 40.64
N GLU A 28 -18.19 8.76 41.48
CA GLU A 28 -19.60 8.44 41.79
C GLU A 28 -20.38 9.65 42.30
N ASN A 29 -19.72 10.55 43.05
CA ASN A 29 -20.32 11.78 43.55
C ASN A 29 -20.42 12.91 42.51
N GLY A 30 -20.15 12.63 41.23
CA GLY A 30 -20.23 13.60 40.13
C GLY A 30 -19.04 14.57 40.02
N ALA A 31 -18.05 14.48 40.92
CA ALA A 31 -16.85 15.32 40.83
C ALA A 31 -15.80 14.74 39.88
N TRP A 32 -15.01 15.61 39.25
CA TRP A 32 -13.87 15.18 38.45
C TRP A 32 -12.75 14.62 39.32
N GLY A 33 -12.18 13.49 38.89
CA GLY A 33 -10.96 12.94 39.44
C GLY A 33 -9.71 13.73 39.06
N ALA A 34 -8.63 13.42 39.78
CA ALA A 34 -7.30 13.86 39.36
C ALA A 34 -6.97 13.18 38.02
N LYS A 35 -6.31 13.89 37.10
CA LYS A 35 -5.82 13.27 35.86
C LYS A 35 -4.73 12.25 36.17
N CYS A 36 -3.87 12.58 37.13
CA CYS A 36 -2.63 11.86 37.43
C CYS A 36 -2.39 11.85 38.92
N ARG A 37 -1.58 10.88 39.35
CA ARG A 37 -1.04 10.79 40.70
C ARG A 37 0.47 10.69 40.65
N LYS A 38 1.09 10.98 41.79
CA LYS A 38 2.51 10.70 42.03
C LYS A 38 2.64 9.24 42.45
N ALA A 39 3.46 8.47 41.74
CA ALA A 39 3.82 7.10 42.08
C ALA A 39 5.32 7.06 42.45
N TYR A 40 5.68 6.26 43.46
CA TYR A 40 7.08 6.08 43.85
C TYR A 40 7.68 4.89 43.09
N ASP A 41 8.92 5.03 42.66
CA ASP A 41 9.65 3.93 42.02
C ASP A 41 10.08 2.94 43.10
N LEU A 42 9.79 1.66 42.89
CA LEU A 42 10.09 0.58 43.82
C LEU A 42 11.20 -0.31 43.26
N ASP A 43 12.05 -0.85 44.14
CA ASP A 43 13.04 -1.86 43.81
C ASP A 43 12.43 -3.27 43.72
N GLU A 44 13.26 -4.28 43.45
CA GLU A 44 12.84 -5.69 43.32
C GLU A 44 12.18 -6.24 44.59
N ASN A 45 12.38 -5.61 45.75
CA ASN A 45 11.81 -5.98 47.04
C ASN A 45 10.58 -5.12 47.41
N GLY A 46 10.13 -4.25 46.51
CA GLY A 46 9.00 -3.34 46.74
C GLY A 46 9.33 -2.13 47.61
N GLN A 47 10.61 -1.85 47.88
CA GLN A 47 11.03 -0.68 48.67
C GLN A 47 11.26 0.53 47.78
N ARG A 48 11.00 1.74 48.30
CA ARG A 48 11.16 2.98 47.52
C ARG A 48 12.63 3.21 47.18
N ILE A 49 12.90 3.66 45.96
CA ILE A 49 14.27 3.94 45.51
C ILE A 49 14.68 5.37 45.92
N PRO A 50 15.80 5.58 46.64
CA PRO A 50 16.30 6.91 46.96
C PRO A 50 16.69 7.72 45.72
N ASP A 51 16.45 9.03 45.73
CA ASP A 51 16.78 9.94 44.61
C ASP A 51 18.21 10.52 44.67
N GLY A 52 18.97 10.21 45.72
CA GLY A 52 20.33 10.72 45.95
C GLY A 52 20.41 12.13 46.53
N LYS A 53 19.27 12.77 46.85
CA LYS A 53 19.17 14.13 47.43
C LYS A 53 18.39 14.15 48.75
N GLY A 54 18.21 12.99 49.38
CA GLY A 54 17.41 12.82 50.60
C GLY A 54 15.91 12.61 50.35
N GLY A 55 15.49 12.45 49.09
CA GLY A 55 14.12 12.12 48.70
C GLY A 55 13.99 10.73 48.08
N TRP A 56 12.81 10.48 47.49
CA TRP A 56 12.48 9.22 46.82
C TRP A 56 12.20 9.46 45.35
N LYS A 57 12.74 8.59 44.49
CA LYS A 57 12.42 8.58 43.06
C LYS A 57 10.93 8.34 42.89
N ASN A 58 10.35 9.12 41.98
CA ASN A 58 8.93 9.12 41.70
C ASN A 58 8.69 9.55 40.26
N HIS A 59 7.55 9.13 39.73
CA HIS A 59 7.08 9.55 38.43
C HIS A 59 5.59 9.91 38.49
N ARG A 60 5.14 10.60 37.45
CA ARG A 60 3.74 10.91 37.21
C ARG A 60 3.08 9.72 36.53
N GLU A 61 2.08 9.14 37.17
CA GLU A 61 1.25 8.08 36.63
C GLU A 61 -0.14 8.64 36.32
N ASP A 62 -0.71 8.32 35.16
CA ASP A 62 -2.09 8.66 34.86
C ASP A 62 -3.03 7.81 35.72
N THR A 63 -4.14 8.39 36.18
CA THR A 63 -5.13 7.66 37.03
C THR A 63 -6.04 6.73 36.24
N THR A 64 -5.94 6.78 34.92
CA THR A 64 -6.72 6.02 33.94
C THR A 64 -5.76 5.50 32.88
N ASP A 65 -6.08 4.37 32.28
CA ASP A 65 -5.34 3.75 31.19
C ASP A 65 -5.59 4.41 29.81
N TRP A 66 -6.46 5.42 29.71
CA TRP A 66 -6.90 5.97 28.43
C TRP A 66 -5.75 6.46 27.53
N ASN A 67 -4.63 6.91 28.09
CA ASN A 67 -3.48 7.38 27.31
C ASN A 67 -2.49 6.26 26.95
N ASP A 68 -2.76 5.01 27.32
CA ASP A 68 -1.91 3.89 26.98
C ASP A 68 -1.86 3.70 25.47
N LYS A 69 -0.64 3.65 24.92
CA LYS A 69 -0.42 3.56 23.47
C LYS A 69 -1.11 2.35 22.83
N GLY A 70 -1.35 1.27 23.58
CA GLY A 70 -2.06 0.09 23.10
C GLY A 70 -3.55 0.33 22.82
N ASN A 71 -4.18 1.27 23.52
CA ASN A 71 -5.61 1.53 23.40
C ASN A 71 -6.03 2.06 22.03
N VAL A 72 -5.12 2.74 21.31
CA VAL A 72 -5.40 3.20 19.94
C VAL A 72 -5.75 2.05 18.99
N GLU A 73 -5.14 0.88 19.16
CA GLU A 73 -5.41 -0.29 18.34
C GLU A 73 -6.79 -0.88 18.65
N ILE A 74 -7.15 -0.94 19.93
CA ILE A 74 -8.47 -1.40 20.38
C ILE A 74 -9.57 -0.50 19.83
N TRP A 75 -9.41 0.82 19.96
CA TRP A 75 -10.41 1.78 19.49
C TRP A 75 -10.55 1.81 17.98
N ARG A 76 -9.43 1.71 17.24
CA ARG A 76 -9.46 1.61 15.77
C ARG A 76 -10.13 0.32 15.31
N ALA A 77 -9.90 -0.80 15.99
CA ALA A 77 -10.57 -2.07 15.70
C ALA A 77 -12.07 -1.98 15.96
N ALA A 78 -12.47 -1.40 17.10
CA ALA A 78 -13.87 -1.17 17.43
C ALA A 78 -14.56 -0.27 16.39
N TRP A 79 -13.94 0.85 16.02
CA TRP A 79 -14.46 1.76 14.99
C TRP A 79 -14.68 1.04 13.64
N ALA A 80 -13.72 0.24 13.19
CA ALA A 80 -13.86 -0.54 11.97
C ALA A 80 -15.02 -1.54 12.07
N ALA A 81 -15.19 -2.22 13.21
CA ALA A 81 -16.29 -3.15 13.43
C ALA A 81 -17.67 -2.46 13.39
N TYR A 82 -17.82 -1.32 14.07
CA TYR A 82 -19.06 -0.52 14.03
C TYR A 82 -19.36 0.00 12.63
N THR A 83 -18.33 0.50 11.93
CA THR A 83 -18.48 1.00 10.54
C THR A 83 -18.95 -0.11 9.61
N ASN A 84 -18.35 -1.30 9.69
CA ASN A 84 -18.72 -2.43 8.84
C ASN A 84 -20.14 -2.92 9.12
N ARG A 85 -20.57 -2.96 10.39
CA ARG A 85 -21.96 -3.29 10.74
C ARG A 85 -22.95 -2.29 10.14
N ALA A 86 -22.62 -1.00 10.16
CA ALA A 86 -23.45 0.03 9.56
C ALA A 86 -23.51 -0.09 8.03
N LEU A 87 -22.38 -0.42 7.37
CA LEU A 87 -22.34 -0.66 5.92
C LEU A 87 -23.17 -1.89 5.52
N GLU A 88 -23.05 -2.99 6.27
CA GLU A 88 -23.83 -4.21 6.06
C GLU A 88 -25.32 -3.96 6.20
N ALA A 89 -25.75 -3.21 7.22
CA ALA A 89 -27.15 -2.87 7.45
C ALA A 89 -27.80 -2.10 6.29
N VAL A 90 -27.01 -1.36 5.49
CA VAL A 90 -27.48 -0.65 4.29
C VAL A 90 -27.15 -1.39 2.99
N GLY A 91 -26.70 -2.65 3.07
CA GLY A 91 -26.38 -3.48 1.91
C GLY A 91 -25.14 -3.03 1.13
N GLN A 92 -24.24 -2.25 1.74
CA GLN A 92 -23.00 -1.83 1.09
C GLN A 92 -21.93 -2.92 1.20
N PRO A 93 -21.39 -3.44 0.08
CA PRO A 93 -20.38 -4.51 0.10
C PRO A 93 -18.98 -4.05 0.53
N ALA A 94 -18.79 -2.75 0.79
CA ALA A 94 -17.51 -2.20 1.22
C ALA A 94 -17.15 -2.64 2.64
N LEU A 95 -15.85 -2.87 2.88
CA LEU A 95 -15.31 -3.20 4.20
C LEU A 95 -14.15 -2.29 4.57
N VAL A 96 -14.16 -1.82 5.81
CA VAL A 96 -13.12 -1.02 6.44
C VAL A 96 -12.27 -1.91 7.35
N ASP A 97 -10.95 -1.77 7.24
CA ASP A 97 -9.97 -2.45 8.10
C ASP A 97 -8.98 -1.41 8.62
N HIS A 98 -8.78 -1.37 9.93
CA HIS A 98 -7.86 -0.44 10.59
C HIS A 98 -6.38 -0.77 10.37
N ARG A 99 -6.09 -2.02 10.01
CA ARG A 99 -4.72 -2.49 9.80
C ARG A 99 -4.21 -2.00 8.46
N SER A 100 -2.92 -1.65 8.43
CA SER A 100 -2.23 -1.31 7.18
C SER A 100 -2.25 -2.49 6.20
N TYR A 101 -2.08 -2.21 4.90
CA TYR A 101 -1.95 -3.26 3.88
C TYR A 101 -0.90 -4.30 4.24
N LYS A 102 0.23 -3.88 4.85
CA LYS A 102 1.28 -4.80 5.34
C LYS A 102 0.76 -5.79 6.37
N ARG A 103 0.06 -5.31 7.41
CA ARG A 103 -0.52 -6.17 8.47
C ARG A 103 -1.63 -7.08 7.96
N ARG A 104 -2.22 -6.76 6.81
CA ARG A 104 -3.22 -7.58 6.12
C ARG A 104 -2.63 -8.56 5.10
N GLY A 105 -1.31 -8.55 4.87
CA GLY A 105 -0.68 -9.36 3.82
C GLY A 105 -1.04 -8.91 2.41
N ILE A 106 -1.41 -7.64 2.23
CA ILE A 106 -1.79 -7.06 0.94
C ILE A 106 -0.58 -6.34 0.33
N ASP A 107 -0.11 -6.86 -0.80
CA ASP A 107 0.97 -6.22 -1.57
C ASP A 107 0.41 -5.13 -2.49
N LYS A 108 -0.17 -4.10 -1.87
CA LYS A 108 -0.64 -2.89 -2.54
C LYS A 108 0.27 -1.74 -2.16
N ILE A 109 0.64 -0.93 -3.13
CA ILE A 109 1.46 0.25 -2.90
C ILE A 109 0.58 1.30 -2.20
N PRO A 110 0.91 1.72 -0.96
CA PRO A 110 0.11 2.69 -0.21
C PRO A 110 0.28 4.10 -0.79
N SER A 111 -0.79 4.88 -0.80
CA SER A 111 -0.72 6.31 -1.14
C SER A 111 -0.01 7.12 -0.04
N VAL A 112 0.65 8.20 -0.43
CA VAL A 112 1.23 9.19 0.49
C VAL A 112 0.15 10.16 0.95
N HIS A 113 0.13 10.49 2.24
CA HIS A 113 -0.76 11.51 2.76
C HIS A 113 -0.40 12.90 2.20
N LEU A 114 -1.34 13.53 1.49
CA LEU A 114 -1.13 14.83 0.85
C LEU A 114 -0.94 15.96 1.89
N GLY A 115 -1.72 15.92 2.97
CA GLY A 115 -1.84 17.04 3.91
C GLY A 115 -2.78 18.15 3.41
N PRO A 116 -3.27 19.02 4.31
CA PRO A 116 -4.30 20.01 3.99
C PRO A 116 -3.91 20.98 2.86
N ALA A 117 -2.67 21.47 2.86
CA ALA A 117 -2.17 22.42 1.88
C ALA A 117 -2.15 21.84 0.46
N ALA A 118 -1.51 20.67 0.28
CA ALA A 118 -1.45 20.01 -1.02
C ALA A 118 -2.85 19.60 -1.51
N SER A 119 -3.73 19.13 -0.62
CA SER A 119 -5.12 18.82 -0.98
C SER A 119 -5.89 20.04 -1.47
N GLN A 120 -5.68 21.23 -0.88
CA GLN A 120 -6.31 22.47 -1.36
C GLN A 120 -5.76 22.92 -2.71
N MET A 121 -4.45 22.76 -2.95
CA MET A 121 -3.83 23.05 -4.25
C MET A 121 -4.37 22.15 -5.36
N GLU A 122 -4.42 20.83 -5.13
CA GLU A 122 -4.96 19.85 -6.10
C GLU A 122 -6.44 20.10 -6.40
N LYS A 123 -7.25 20.50 -5.41
CA LYS A 123 -8.65 20.89 -5.61
C LYS A 123 -8.82 22.09 -6.55
N ARG A 124 -7.82 22.99 -6.60
CA ARG A 124 -7.78 24.14 -7.51
C ARG A 124 -7.15 23.80 -8.86
N GLY A 125 -6.87 22.52 -9.13
CA GLY A 125 -6.22 22.06 -10.36
C GLY A 125 -4.71 22.26 -10.39
N ILE A 126 -4.09 22.69 -9.29
CA ILE A 126 -2.64 22.87 -9.20
C ILE A 126 -2.00 21.53 -8.83
N ARG A 127 -1.16 21.00 -9.73
CA ARG A 127 -0.43 19.75 -9.49
C ARG A 127 0.66 19.95 -8.44
N THR A 128 0.73 19.00 -7.51
CA THR A 128 1.71 18.92 -6.43
C THR A 128 2.55 17.66 -6.58
N ASP A 129 3.78 17.68 -6.05
CA ASP A 129 4.68 16.52 -6.12
C ASP A 129 4.07 15.29 -5.44
N LYS A 130 3.47 15.47 -4.25
CA LYS A 130 2.77 14.38 -3.53
C LYS A 130 1.54 13.89 -4.31
N GLY A 131 0.84 14.77 -5.03
CA GLY A 131 -0.26 14.40 -5.90
C GLY A 131 0.20 13.57 -7.10
N GLU A 132 1.34 13.92 -7.70
CA GLU A 132 1.93 13.17 -8.81
C GLU A 132 2.38 11.77 -8.38
N VAL A 133 3.04 11.68 -7.22
CA VAL A 133 3.38 10.40 -6.59
C VAL A 133 2.13 9.52 -6.41
N ASN A 134 1.03 10.09 -5.90
CA ASN A 134 -0.22 9.35 -5.73
C ASN A 134 -0.87 8.94 -7.06
N ARG A 135 -0.79 9.77 -8.10
CA ARG A 135 -1.24 9.40 -9.46
C ARG A 135 -0.43 8.25 -10.02
N GLN A 136 0.88 8.26 -9.85
CA GLN A 136 1.77 7.17 -10.25
C GLN A 136 1.44 5.88 -9.50
N ILE A 137 1.29 5.94 -8.17
CA ILE A 137 0.89 4.80 -7.32
C ILE A 137 -0.46 4.23 -7.77
N ALA A 138 -1.42 5.09 -8.15
CA ALA A 138 -2.70 4.64 -8.68
C ALA A 138 -2.56 3.91 -10.03
N ALA A 139 -1.72 4.43 -10.93
CA ALA A 139 -1.41 3.79 -12.21
C ALA A 139 -0.71 2.44 -12.02
N ASP A 140 0.28 2.36 -11.13
CA ASP A 140 1.01 1.12 -10.82
C ASP A 140 0.09 0.07 -10.19
N ASN A 141 -0.73 0.46 -9.21
CA ASN A 141 -1.71 -0.45 -8.62
C ASN A 141 -2.74 -0.94 -9.65
N LYS A 142 -3.15 -0.09 -10.61
CA LYS A 142 -4.03 -0.48 -11.72
C LYS A 142 -3.36 -1.51 -12.63
N LEU A 143 -2.09 -1.28 -13.00
CA LEU A 143 -1.29 -2.20 -13.80
C LEU A 143 -1.15 -3.55 -13.09
N LEU A 144 -0.76 -3.55 -11.81
CA LEU A 144 -0.63 -4.77 -11.01
C LEU A 144 -1.94 -5.55 -10.93
N LYS A 145 -3.08 -4.86 -10.78
CA LYS A 145 -4.41 -5.49 -10.77
C LYS A 145 -4.77 -6.09 -12.13
N GLU A 146 -4.44 -5.41 -13.23
CA GLU A 146 -4.66 -5.90 -14.59
C GLU A 146 -3.85 -7.17 -14.87
N ILE A 147 -2.55 -7.15 -14.54
CA ILE A 147 -1.65 -8.30 -14.72
C ILE A 147 -2.15 -9.48 -13.89
N LYS A 148 -2.51 -9.26 -12.61
CA LYS A 148 -3.09 -10.30 -11.74
C LYS A 148 -4.30 -10.98 -12.40
N ALA A 149 -5.25 -10.17 -12.87
CA ALA A 149 -6.48 -10.69 -13.45
C ALA A 149 -6.22 -11.49 -14.73
N ARG A 150 -5.29 -11.04 -15.57
CA ARG A 150 -4.89 -11.78 -16.78
C ARG A 150 -4.18 -13.08 -16.44
N ILE A 151 -3.17 -13.02 -15.59
CA ILE A 151 -2.32 -14.18 -15.32
C ILE A 151 -3.10 -15.29 -14.61
N THR A 152 -3.98 -14.95 -13.66
CA THR A 152 -4.86 -15.93 -13.02
C THR A 152 -5.80 -16.59 -14.04
N ARG A 153 -6.38 -15.80 -14.96
CA ARG A 153 -7.27 -16.34 -15.99
C ARG A 153 -6.53 -17.26 -16.95
N LEU A 154 -5.35 -16.85 -17.41
CA LEU A 154 -4.54 -17.62 -18.35
C LEU A 154 -3.96 -18.87 -17.71
N TYR A 155 -3.56 -18.80 -16.43
CA TYR A 155 -3.10 -19.95 -15.65
C TYR A 155 -4.19 -21.01 -15.54
N ASN A 156 -5.41 -20.63 -15.13
CA ASN A 156 -6.52 -21.57 -15.01
C ASN A 156 -6.89 -22.19 -16.36
N TRP A 157 -6.88 -21.38 -17.43
CA TRP A 157 -7.16 -21.86 -18.79
C TRP A 157 -6.08 -22.83 -19.29
N SER A 158 -4.80 -22.45 -19.21
CA SER A 158 -3.71 -23.29 -19.71
C SER A 158 -3.59 -24.59 -18.92
N LYS A 159 -3.87 -24.56 -17.62
CA LYS A 159 -3.94 -25.76 -16.78
C LYS A 159 -5.03 -26.72 -17.27
N ALA A 160 -6.25 -26.22 -17.45
CA ALA A 160 -7.37 -27.03 -17.91
C ALA A 160 -7.13 -27.61 -19.31
N GLU A 161 -6.46 -26.86 -20.18
CA GLU A 161 -6.13 -27.30 -21.53
C GLU A 161 -5.00 -28.35 -21.53
N ALA A 162 -3.98 -28.19 -20.68
CA ALA A 162 -2.89 -29.15 -20.53
C ALA A 162 -3.32 -30.48 -19.88
N GLU A 163 -4.38 -30.47 -19.07
CA GLU A 163 -4.95 -31.67 -18.43
C GLU A 163 -5.83 -32.52 -19.38
N LYS A 164 -6.13 -32.03 -20.59
CA LYS A 164 -6.91 -32.81 -21.57
C LYS A 164 -6.11 -34.02 -22.09
N PRO A 165 -6.77 -35.13 -22.47
CA PRO A 165 -6.10 -36.28 -23.08
C PRO A 165 -5.31 -35.90 -24.34
N GLU A 166 -4.17 -36.56 -24.57
CA GLU A 166 -3.41 -36.44 -25.82
C GLU A 166 -4.31 -36.72 -27.03
N GLY A 167 -4.32 -35.81 -28.00
CA GLY A 167 -5.19 -35.85 -29.18
C GLY A 167 -6.49 -35.04 -29.08
N GLN A 168 -6.90 -34.57 -27.89
CA GLN A 168 -8.00 -33.59 -27.72
C GLN A 168 -7.52 -32.16 -27.50
N GLN A 169 -6.20 -31.98 -27.39
CA GLN A 169 -5.57 -30.67 -27.30
C GLN A 169 -5.33 -30.13 -28.72
N PRO A 170 -5.70 -28.88 -29.03
CA PRO A 170 -5.33 -28.26 -30.29
C PRO A 170 -3.81 -28.10 -30.33
N SER A 171 -3.19 -28.43 -31.47
CA SER A 171 -1.75 -28.23 -31.60
C SER A 171 -1.43 -26.74 -31.56
N MET A 172 -0.20 -26.39 -31.16
CA MET A 172 0.23 -24.99 -31.18
C MET A 172 0.16 -24.37 -32.59
N MET A 173 0.33 -25.20 -33.62
CA MET A 173 0.19 -24.79 -35.02
C MET A 173 -1.27 -24.50 -35.37
N ASP A 174 -2.22 -25.34 -34.95
CA ASP A 174 -3.66 -25.11 -35.15
C ASP A 174 -4.12 -23.82 -34.45
N LEU A 175 -3.65 -23.59 -33.22
CA LEU A 175 -3.95 -22.37 -32.48
C LEU A 175 -3.39 -21.12 -33.16
N TRP A 176 -2.18 -21.22 -33.70
CA TRP A 176 -1.56 -20.12 -34.43
C TRP A 176 -2.30 -19.83 -35.75
N GLU A 177 -2.67 -20.86 -36.51
CA GLU A 177 -3.46 -20.71 -37.73
C GLU A 177 -4.86 -20.14 -37.46
N ALA A 178 -5.57 -20.66 -36.46
CA ALA A 178 -6.87 -20.14 -36.05
C ALA A 178 -6.79 -18.66 -35.62
N GLN A 179 -5.69 -18.28 -34.95
CA GLN A 179 -5.45 -16.88 -34.60
C GLN A 179 -5.31 -15.97 -35.82
N GLN A 180 -4.69 -16.43 -36.91
CA GLN A 180 -4.61 -15.67 -38.16
C GLN A 180 -5.99 -15.50 -38.81
N GLN A 181 -6.84 -16.53 -38.72
CA GLN A 181 -8.18 -16.49 -39.30
C GLN A 181 -9.13 -15.57 -38.52
N LEU A 182 -8.94 -15.41 -37.20
CA LEU A 182 -9.75 -14.53 -36.34
C LEU A 182 -9.73 -13.05 -36.73
N LYS A 183 -8.65 -12.57 -37.35
CA LYS A 183 -8.43 -11.15 -37.61
C LYS A 183 -8.04 -10.91 -39.06
N ARG A 184 -9.05 -10.81 -39.92
CA ARG A 184 -8.91 -10.22 -41.27
C ARG A 184 -9.49 -8.80 -41.27
N PRO A 185 -8.76 -7.78 -40.76
CA PRO A 185 -9.22 -6.41 -40.79
C PRO A 185 -9.14 -5.84 -42.23
N ASP A 186 -10.16 -5.08 -42.62
CA ASP A 186 -10.24 -4.48 -43.95
C ASP A 186 -9.36 -3.22 -44.09
N THR A 187 -9.07 -2.54 -42.98
CA THR A 187 -8.29 -1.30 -42.97
C THR A 187 -6.78 -1.56 -42.94
N ARG A 188 -5.99 -0.69 -43.60
CA ARG A 188 -4.52 -0.76 -43.63
C ARG A 188 -3.91 -0.74 -42.23
N THR A 189 -4.37 0.16 -41.36
CA THR A 189 -3.95 0.25 -39.96
C THR A 189 -4.32 -1.01 -39.16
N GLY A 190 -5.50 -1.58 -39.41
CA GLY A 190 -5.90 -2.85 -38.81
C GLY A 190 -4.98 -4.00 -39.23
N LYS A 191 -4.62 -4.09 -40.52
CA LYS A 191 -3.71 -5.12 -41.05
C LYS A 191 -2.33 -5.03 -40.43
N ILE A 192 -1.76 -3.81 -40.35
CA ILE A 192 -0.46 -3.57 -39.68
C ILE A 192 -0.51 -4.02 -38.23
N ARG A 193 -1.57 -3.65 -37.50
CA ARG A 193 -1.74 -4.09 -36.11
C ARG A 193 -1.84 -5.60 -36.01
N ALA A 194 -2.66 -6.26 -36.83
CA ALA A 194 -2.78 -7.72 -36.82
C ALA A 194 -1.43 -8.43 -37.07
N LEU A 195 -0.61 -7.92 -37.99
CA LEU A 195 0.74 -8.43 -38.26
C LEU A 195 1.68 -8.26 -37.05
N GLN A 196 1.70 -7.06 -36.43
CA GLN A 196 2.47 -6.84 -35.20
C GLN A 196 2.03 -7.77 -34.07
N GLU A 197 0.71 -7.98 -33.95
CA GLU A 197 0.12 -8.84 -32.94
C GLU A 197 0.46 -10.32 -33.15
N SER A 198 0.49 -10.78 -34.40
CA SER A 198 0.96 -12.12 -34.79
C SER A 198 2.46 -12.28 -34.54
N ALA A 199 3.27 -11.29 -34.91
CA ALA A 199 4.71 -11.31 -34.68
C ALA A 199 5.05 -11.39 -33.19
N ALA A 200 4.33 -10.66 -32.34
CA ALA A 200 4.50 -10.73 -30.89
C ALA A 200 4.19 -12.12 -30.34
N LEU A 201 3.13 -12.78 -30.86
CA LEU A 201 2.80 -14.14 -30.46
C LEU A 201 3.86 -15.15 -30.92
N PHE A 202 4.28 -15.07 -32.18
CA PHE A 202 5.34 -15.92 -32.72
C PHE A 202 6.64 -15.78 -31.91
N ASN A 203 7.06 -14.55 -31.64
CA ASN A 203 8.25 -14.28 -30.84
C ASN A 203 8.11 -14.83 -29.41
N PHE A 204 6.95 -14.68 -28.78
CA PHE A 204 6.70 -15.25 -27.46
C PHE A 204 6.83 -16.78 -27.46
N LEU A 205 6.23 -17.46 -28.44
CA LEU A 205 6.30 -18.92 -28.53
C LEU A 205 7.72 -19.40 -28.83
N ASN A 206 8.37 -18.82 -29.84
CA ASN A 206 9.69 -19.24 -30.29
C ASN A 206 10.79 -18.93 -29.26
N ALA A 207 10.80 -17.72 -28.68
CA ALA A 207 11.80 -17.33 -27.69
C ALA A 207 11.71 -18.14 -26.38
N ASN A 208 10.55 -18.74 -26.11
CA ASN A 208 10.33 -19.58 -24.93
C ASN A 208 10.28 -21.08 -25.27
N GLY A 209 10.55 -21.49 -26.52
CA GLY A 209 10.55 -22.89 -26.93
C GLY A 209 9.21 -23.61 -26.76
N ILE A 210 8.09 -22.89 -26.87
CA ILE A 210 6.75 -23.43 -26.60
C ILE A 210 6.20 -24.11 -27.85
N GLN A 211 6.08 -25.43 -27.79
CA GLN A 211 5.57 -26.31 -28.84
C GLN A 211 4.31 -27.07 -28.41
N SER A 212 4.02 -27.16 -27.11
CA SER A 212 2.85 -27.85 -26.56
C SER A 212 2.07 -27.00 -25.55
N MET A 213 0.83 -27.40 -25.29
CA MET A 213 0.01 -26.79 -24.24
C MET A 213 0.60 -26.98 -22.84
N GLN A 214 1.31 -28.08 -22.59
CA GLN A 214 2.02 -28.30 -21.32
C GLN A 214 3.15 -27.30 -21.12
N GLN A 215 3.99 -27.07 -22.13
CA GLN A 215 5.06 -26.06 -22.07
C GLN A 215 4.47 -24.64 -21.93
N LEU A 216 3.33 -24.37 -22.57
CA LEU A 216 2.62 -23.09 -22.38
C LEU A 216 2.13 -22.94 -20.92
N HIS A 217 1.60 -24.00 -20.32
CA HIS A 217 1.17 -23.99 -18.93
C HIS A 217 2.35 -23.75 -17.98
N GLU A 218 3.46 -24.47 -18.16
CA GLU A 218 4.69 -24.29 -17.37
C GLU A 218 5.18 -22.84 -17.45
N LYS A 219 5.27 -22.27 -18.66
CA LYS A 219 5.66 -20.87 -18.84
C LYS A 219 4.72 -19.90 -18.11
N ILE A 220 3.40 -20.10 -18.19
CA ILE A 220 2.42 -19.24 -17.50
C ILE A 220 2.52 -19.41 -15.98
N SER A 221 2.80 -20.61 -15.50
CA SER A 221 3.07 -20.89 -14.07
C SER A 221 4.30 -20.12 -13.58
N ASP A 222 5.39 -20.16 -14.33
CA ASP A 222 6.61 -19.40 -14.03
C ASP A 222 6.37 -17.88 -14.04
N MET A 223 5.63 -17.38 -15.04
CA MET A 223 5.23 -15.98 -15.08
C MET A 223 4.37 -15.61 -13.86
N ASN A 224 3.51 -16.50 -13.39
CA ASN A 224 2.66 -16.28 -12.22
C ASN A 224 3.48 -16.16 -10.95
N THR A 225 4.47 -17.04 -10.77
CA THR A 225 5.45 -16.94 -9.67
C THR A 225 6.23 -15.63 -9.75
N ARG A 226 6.83 -15.32 -10.91
CA ARG A 226 7.59 -14.08 -11.12
C ARG A 226 6.75 -12.82 -10.90
N TYR A 227 5.46 -12.84 -11.24
CA TYR A 227 4.54 -11.74 -10.95
C TYR A 227 4.43 -11.47 -9.45
N TYR A 228 4.25 -12.50 -8.63
CA TYR A 228 4.15 -12.32 -7.18
C TYR A 228 5.47 -11.88 -6.57
N ASP A 229 6.60 -12.35 -7.09
CA ASP A 229 7.93 -11.95 -6.63
C ASP A 229 8.23 -10.48 -6.95
N LEU A 230 8.08 -10.07 -8.22
CA LEU A 230 8.25 -8.68 -8.65
C LEU A 230 7.32 -7.74 -7.87
N ARG A 231 6.05 -8.15 -7.68
CA ARG A 231 5.09 -7.35 -6.91
C ARG A 231 5.53 -7.17 -5.46
N ARG A 232 6.07 -8.22 -4.84
CA ARG A 232 6.57 -8.19 -3.46
C ARG A 232 7.78 -7.26 -3.35
N GLU A 233 8.74 -7.36 -4.27
CA GLU A 233 9.93 -6.52 -4.26
C GLU A 233 9.61 -5.05 -4.52
N ILE A 234 8.74 -4.73 -5.48
CA ILE A 234 8.26 -3.35 -5.72
C ILE A 234 7.64 -2.76 -4.43
N VAL A 235 6.74 -3.52 -3.78
CA VAL A 235 6.06 -3.04 -2.57
C VAL A 235 7.03 -2.91 -1.39
N LYS A 236 8.01 -3.81 -1.28
CA LYS A 236 9.04 -3.77 -0.24
C LYS A 236 9.97 -2.57 -0.44
N ALA A 237 10.43 -2.34 -1.68
CA ALA A 237 11.22 -1.17 -2.04
C ALA A 237 10.47 0.12 -1.72
N GLU A 238 9.18 0.23 -2.08
CA GLU A 238 8.41 1.45 -1.80
C GLU A 238 8.24 1.70 -0.29
N ARG A 239 7.98 0.64 0.48
CA ARG A 239 7.88 0.75 1.95
C ARG A 239 9.20 1.21 2.55
N ARG A 240 10.33 0.72 2.04
CA ARG A 240 11.65 1.11 2.53
C ARG A 240 11.99 2.55 2.14
N ILE A 241 11.70 2.95 0.90
CA ILE A 241 11.83 4.34 0.45
C ILE A 241 11.03 5.27 1.37
N ALA A 242 9.75 4.97 1.63
CA ALA A 242 8.91 5.80 2.49
C ALA A 242 9.49 5.99 3.91
N VAL A 243 10.01 4.91 4.51
CA VAL A 243 10.67 4.98 5.83
C VAL A 243 11.94 5.84 5.78
N LEU A 244 12.78 5.65 4.76
CA LEU A 244 14.01 6.43 4.61
C LEU A 244 13.73 7.92 4.33
N THR A 245 12.70 8.20 3.55
CA THR A 245 12.23 9.57 3.29
C THR A 245 11.80 10.25 4.58
N GLU A 246 10.98 9.59 5.42
CA GLU A 246 10.57 10.12 6.73
C GLU A 246 11.78 10.41 7.62
N ARG A 247 12.77 9.51 7.67
CA ARG A 247 14.02 9.73 8.42
C ARG A 247 14.78 10.95 7.92
N GLY A 248 14.89 11.10 6.60
CA GLY A 248 15.51 12.26 5.97
C GLY A 248 14.79 13.56 6.31
N GLU A 249 13.45 13.56 6.28
CA GLU A 249 12.61 14.70 6.66
C GLU A 249 12.78 15.06 8.15
N MET A 250 12.75 14.08 9.05
CA MET A 250 12.98 14.30 10.49
C MET A 250 14.39 14.86 10.75
N TRP A 251 15.40 14.34 10.06
CA TRP A 251 16.75 14.88 10.13
C TRP A 251 16.85 16.32 9.63
N ALA A 252 16.18 16.65 8.53
CA ALA A 252 16.15 18.01 7.99
C ALA A 252 15.48 18.97 8.98
N GLN A 253 14.30 18.63 9.51
CA GLN A 253 13.57 19.42 10.50
C GLN A 253 14.39 19.64 11.78
N TYR A 254 15.06 18.59 12.28
CA TYR A 254 15.93 18.69 13.43
C TYR A 254 17.03 19.74 13.20
N ASN A 255 17.71 19.71 12.06
CA ASN A 255 18.82 20.62 11.78
C ASN A 255 18.35 22.05 11.48
N GLU A 256 17.21 22.21 10.79
CA GLU A 256 16.62 23.51 10.47
C GLU A 256 16.26 24.28 11.74
N TYR A 257 15.55 23.64 12.69
CA TYR A 257 15.02 24.31 13.87
C TYR A 257 15.93 24.20 15.11
N LYS A 258 17.06 23.51 15.02
CA LYS A 258 18.05 23.41 16.11
C LYS A 258 18.50 24.76 16.64
N ALA A 259 18.67 25.75 15.75
CA ALA A 259 19.09 27.09 16.13
C ALA A 259 18.02 27.80 16.98
N ILE A 260 16.76 27.71 16.59
CA ILE A 260 15.62 28.30 17.29
C ILE A 260 15.45 27.66 18.67
N HIS A 261 15.52 26.32 18.74
CA HIS A 261 15.46 25.63 20.03
C HIS A 261 16.66 25.99 20.94
N LYS A 262 17.86 26.18 20.39
CA LYS A 262 19.01 26.70 21.17
C LYS A 262 18.80 28.13 21.66
N GLN A 263 18.12 28.98 20.89
CA GLN A 263 17.78 30.34 21.31
C GLN A 263 16.82 30.32 22.50
N LEU A 264 15.80 29.44 22.49
CA LEU A 264 14.86 29.28 23.60
C LEU A 264 15.57 29.07 24.94
N ALA A 265 16.61 28.23 24.97
CA ALA A 265 17.40 27.96 26.18
C ALA A 265 18.15 29.19 26.74
N ARG A 266 18.30 30.24 25.92
CA ARG A 266 18.97 31.51 26.29
C ARG A 266 17.97 32.65 26.55
N VAL A 267 16.68 32.45 26.28
CA VAL A 267 15.64 33.45 26.53
C VAL A 267 15.41 33.57 28.04
N LYS A 268 15.38 34.81 28.55
CA LYS A 268 15.08 35.08 29.96
C LYS A 268 13.68 34.55 30.33
N PRO A 269 13.46 34.06 31.56
CA PRO A 269 12.18 33.46 31.97
C PRO A 269 10.96 34.33 31.65
N GLU A 270 11.05 35.65 31.81
CA GLU A 270 9.92 36.58 31.62
C GLU A 270 9.49 36.72 30.16
N LYS A 271 10.38 36.42 29.20
CA LYS A 271 10.11 36.53 27.74
C LYS A 271 9.91 35.17 27.07
N ARG A 272 10.00 34.10 27.85
CA ARG A 272 10.01 32.73 27.32
C ARG A 272 8.68 32.34 26.71
N GLU A 273 7.57 32.65 27.38
CA GLU A 273 6.23 32.34 26.89
C GLU A 273 5.94 33.02 25.54
N LEU A 274 6.29 34.31 25.41
CA LEU A 274 6.10 35.05 24.16
C LEU A 274 6.95 34.46 23.01
N PHE A 275 8.18 34.04 23.31
CA PHE A 275 9.04 33.36 22.33
C PHE A 275 8.45 32.01 21.91
N GLU A 276 7.97 31.21 22.86
CA GLU A 276 7.34 29.91 22.60
C GLU A 276 6.06 30.06 21.78
N GLN A 277 5.25 31.09 22.02
CA GLN A 277 4.07 31.39 21.19
C GLN A 277 4.49 31.74 19.75
N ARG A 278 5.48 32.63 19.58
CA ARG A 278 5.96 33.09 18.27
C ARG A 278 6.62 31.99 17.44
N HIS A 279 7.34 31.06 18.09
CA HIS A 279 8.06 29.95 17.47
C HIS A 279 7.43 28.58 17.76
N SER A 280 6.14 28.57 18.11
CA SER A 280 5.42 27.37 18.56
C SER A 280 5.53 26.23 17.56
N ARG A 281 5.33 26.51 16.27
CA ARG A 281 5.40 25.51 15.20
C ARG A 281 6.80 24.92 15.09
N GLU A 282 7.83 25.76 15.04
CA GLU A 282 9.22 25.36 14.87
C GLU A 282 9.71 24.52 16.06
N LEU A 283 9.34 24.91 17.29
CA LEU A 283 9.66 24.17 18.51
C LEU A 283 8.96 22.81 18.52
N ILE A 284 7.66 22.73 18.18
CA ILE A 284 6.92 21.47 18.10
C ILE A 284 7.56 20.52 17.07
N LEU A 285 7.92 21.04 15.89
CA LEU A 285 8.58 20.25 14.84
C LEU A 285 9.96 19.77 15.28
N TYR A 286 10.76 20.64 15.92
CA TYR A 286 12.04 20.25 16.49
C TYR A 286 11.90 19.14 17.54
N ASP A 287 10.99 19.30 18.50
CA ASP A 287 10.78 18.35 19.59
C ASP A 287 10.25 16.99 19.09
N ALA A 288 9.43 17.00 18.04
CA ALA A 288 9.01 15.78 17.36
C ALA A 288 10.19 15.08 16.69
N ALA A 289 10.98 15.82 15.89
CA ALA A 289 12.15 15.29 15.20
C ALA A 289 13.23 14.79 16.17
N ALA A 290 13.50 15.53 17.25
CA ALA A 290 14.48 15.16 18.27
C ALA A 290 14.08 13.86 18.99
N ARG A 291 12.80 13.69 19.33
CA ARG A 291 12.29 12.44 19.90
C ARG A 291 12.41 11.27 18.92
N TYR A 292 12.01 11.47 17.66
CA TYR A 292 12.10 10.46 16.61
C TYR A 292 13.55 9.98 16.42
N LEU A 293 14.51 10.90 16.25
CA LEU A 293 15.92 10.56 16.04
C LEU A 293 16.54 9.90 17.29
N LYS A 294 16.10 10.28 18.49
CA LYS A 294 16.51 9.62 19.73
C LYS A 294 16.03 8.17 19.78
N GLU A 295 14.76 7.94 19.46
CA GLU A 295 14.19 6.59 19.40
C GLU A 295 14.87 5.73 18.32
N LEU A 296 15.14 6.31 17.14
CA LEU A 296 15.85 5.64 16.05
C LEU A 296 17.28 5.24 16.44
N LYS A 297 17.99 6.13 17.14
CA LYS A 297 19.31 5.80 17.68
C LYS A 297 19.24 4.72 18.77
N ALA A 298 18.20 4.75 19.61
CA ALA A 298 18.00 3.75 20.66
C ALA A 298 17.66 2.36 20.10
N SER A 299 17.06 2.27 18.91
CA SER A 299 16.85 0.99 18.21
C SER A 299 18.11 0.42 17.56
N GLY A 300 19.27 1.05 17.77
CA GLY A 300 20.57 0.61 17.22
C GLY A 300 20.82 1.04 15.77
N GLU A 301 19.98 1.93 15.22
CA GLU A 301 20.16 2.41 13.85
C GLU A 301 21.08 3.63 13.80
N GLU A 302 21.97 3.66 12.80
CA GLU A 302 22.88 4.77 12.57
C GLU A 302 22.19 5.94 11.85
N LEU A 303 22.46 7.16 12.34
CA LEU A 303 21.88 8.39 11.78
C LEU A 303 22.73 8.88 10.61
N SER A 304 22.50 8.31 9.42
CA SER A 304 23.29 8.59 8.23
C SER A 304 22.42 9.05 7.05
N PRO A 305 22.13 10.36 6.94
CA PRO A 305 21.30 10.91 5.87
C PRO A 305 21.85 10.65 4.47
N LYS A 306 23.19 10.59 4.33
CA LYS A 306 23.86 10.32 3.05
C LYS A 306 23.61 8.88 2.60
N GLU A 307 23.66 7.92 3.52
CA GLU A 307 23.39 6.51 3.21
C GLU A 307 21.90 6.28 2.95
N TRP A 308 21.01 6.90 3.74
CA TRP A 308 19.57 6.84 3.47
C TRP A 308 19.24 7.34 2.08
N ARG A 309 19.86 8.45 1.64
CA ARG A 309 19.68 8.99 0.28
C ARG A 309 20.20 8.03 -0.79
N ARG A 310 21.41 7.48 -0.60
CA ARG A 310 21.97 6.48 -1.53
C ARG A 310 21.08 5.24 -1.66
N GLU A 311 20.54 4.75 -0.53
CA GLU A 311 19.63 3.60 -0.51
C GLU A 311 18.31 3.93 -1.22
N ILE A 312 17.74 5.14 -1.01
CA ILE A 312 16.56 5.60 -1.76
C ILE A 312 16.83 5.60 -3.27
N ASP A 313 17.97 6.14 -3.71
CA ASP A 313 18.32 6.21 -5.13
C ASP A 313 18.43 4.81 -5.76
N LEU A 314 19.11 3.88 -5.07
CA LEU A 314 19.24 2.48 -5.49
C LEU A 314 17.89 1.77 -5.57
N LEU A 315 17.06 1.88 -4.52
CA LEU A 315 15.73 1.27 -4.49
C LEU A 315 14.81 1.85 -5.55
N THR A 316 14.94 3.15 -5.83
CA THR A 316 14.18 3.82 -6.88
C THR A 316 14.56 3.28 -8.26
N ALA A 317 15.85 3.11 -8.53
CA ALA A 317 16.34 2.51 -9.77
C ALA A 317 15.87 1.05 -9.92
N GLN A 318 15.99 0.23 -8.86
CA GLN A 318 15.50 -1.16 -8.88
C GLN A 318 14.00 -1.22 -9.17
N LYS A 319 13.18 -0.39 -8.50
CA LYS A 319 11.74 -0.33 -8.73
C LYS A 319 11.40 0.04 -10.17
N GLN A 320 12.18 0.90 -10.81
CA GLN A 320 12.01 1.23 -12.23
C GLN A 320 12.25 0.01 -13.13
N VAL A 321 13.30 -0.77 -12.85
CA VAL A 321 13.57 -2.04 -13.55
C VAL A 321 12.43 -3.02 -13.36
N ASP A 322 11.99 -3.25 -12.13
CA ASP A 322 10.88 -4.18 -11.83
C ASP A 322 9.56 -3.74 -12.50
N SER A 323 9.33 -2.43 -12.63
CA SER A 323 8.18 -1.87 -13.34
C SER A 323 8.27 -2.10 -14.86
N ILE A 324 9.47 -2.03 -15.44
CA ILE A 324 9.72 -2.37 -16.85
C ILE A 324 9.42 -3.86 -17.07
N ASP A 325 9.91 -4.74 -16.19
CA ASP A 325 9.63 -6.18 -16.23
C ASP A 325 8.13 -6.48 -16.15
N MET A 326 7.41 -5.79 -15.26
CA MET A 326 5.94 -5.90 -15.16
C MET A 326 5.24 -5.49 -16.47
N LYS A 327 5.72 -4.43 -17.14
CA LYS A 327 5.18 -4.01 -18.44
C LYS A 327 5.49 -5.01 -19.54
N ALA A 328 6.70 -5.57 -19.58
CA ALA A 328 7.07 -6.62 -20.53
C ALA A 328 6.20 -7.86 -20.34
N MET A 329 6.03 -8.33 -19.10
CA MET A 329 5.15 -9.45 -18.76
C MET A 329 3.71 -9.19 -19.20
N ARG A 330 3.20 -7.96 -19.05
CA ARG A 330 1.86 -7.60 -19.53
C ARG A 330 1.71 -7.80 -21.03
N GLU A 331 2.73 -7.45 -21.82
CA GLU A 331 2.70 -7.63 -23.29
C GLU A 331 2.78 -9.12 -23.66
N GLU A 332 3.58 -9.92 -22.97
CA GLU A 332 3.60 -11.38 -23.12
C GLU A 332 2.22 -12.00 -22.82
N LEU A 333 1.59 -11.62 -21.71
CA LEU A 333 0.25 -12.11 -21.35
C LEU A 333 -0.81 -11.71 -22.39
N LYS A 334 -0.68 -10.55 -23.05
CA LYS A 334 -1.58 -10.19 -24.15
C LYS A 334 -1.41 -11.12 -25.35
N ALA A 335 -0.19 -11.56 -25.63
CA ALA A 335 0.08 -12.52 -26.70
C ALA A 335 -0.59 -13.87 -26.39
N VAL A 336 -0.41 -14.39 -25.17
CA VAL A 336 -1.06 -15.61 -24.70
C VAL A 336 -2.59 -15.50 -24.71
N GLU A 337 -3.13 -14.34 -24.34
CA GLU A 337 -4.59 -14.13 -24.36
C GLU A 337 -5.20 -14.18 -25.76
N ARG A 338 -4.40 -14.02 -26.83
CA ARG A 338 -4.84 -14.26 -28.20
C ARG A 338 -4.92 -15.75 -28.52
N LEU A 339 -3.94 -16.55 -28.11
CA LEU A 339 -4.00 -18.02 -28.24
C LEU A 339 -5.24 -18.58 -27.57
N ARG A 340 -5.54 -18.11 -26.36
CA ARG A 340 -6.77 -18.51 -25.67
C ARG A 340 -8.03 -18.23 -26.49
N LYS A 341 -8.13 -17.04 -27.10
CA LYS A 341 -9.27 -16.70 -27.96
C LYS A 341 -9.36 -17.57 -29.21
N ALA A 342 -8.22 -17.97 -29.78
CA ALA A 342 -8.17 -18.90 -30.89
C ALA A 342 -8.66 -20.29 -30.47
N ALA A 343 -8.20 -20.79 -29.32
CA ALA A 343 -8.68 -22.04 -28.72
C ALA A 343 -10.20 -22.01 -28.48
N ASP A 344 -10.72 -20.91 -27.90
CA ASP A 344 -12.16 -20.73 -27.67
C ASP A 344 -12.97 -20.76 -28.98
N GLN A 345 -12.41 -20.25 -30.09
CA GLN A 345 -13.07 -20.29 -31.39
C GLN A 345 -13.05 -21.68 -32.01
N LEU A 346 -11.92 -22.38 -32.00
CA LEU A 346 -11.81 -23.75 -32.49
C LEU A 346 -12.80 -24.66 -31.77
N ALA A 347 -12.85 -24.58 -30.44
CA ALA A 347 -13.80 -25.35 -29.63
C ALA A 347 -15.27 -25.04 -29.94
N ARG A 348 -15.60 -23.81 -30.39
CA ARG A 348 -16.95 -23.47 -30.87
C ARG A 348 -17.23 -24.08 -32.23
N GLN A 349 -16.30 -23.95 -33.17
CA GLN A 349 -16.44 -24.51 -34.52
C GLN A 349 -16.59 -26.04 -34.50
N GLU A 350 -15.90 -26.73 -33.59
CA GLU A 350 -16.08 -28.18 -33.41
C GLU A 350 -17.45 -28.56 -32.86
N ARG A 351 -18.03 -27.73 -31.97
CA ARG A 351 -19.40 -27.94 -31.45
C ARG A 351 -20.47 -27.68 -32.51
N ASP A 352 -20.22 -26.73 -33.40
CA ASP A 352 -21.16 -26.31 -34.45
C ASP A 352 -21.07 -27.18 -35.73
N LYS A 353 -20.09 -28.09 -35.84
CA LYS A 353 -20.05 -29.07 -36.93
C LYS A 353 -21.25 -30.02 -36.81
N PRO A 354 -22.04 -30.20 -37.89
CA PRO A 354 -23.14 -31.17 -37.86
C PRO A 354 -22.54 -32.56 -37.60
N ARG A 355 -22.97 -33.20 -36.50
CA ARG A 355 -22.68 -34.62 -36.27
C ARG A 355 -23.30 -35.38 -37.44
N ASP A 356 -22.45 -35.88 -38.31
CA ASP A 356 -22.82 -36.76 -39.41
C ASP A 356 -23.61 -37.93 -38.83
N ARG A 357 -24.94 -37.87 -38.90
CA ARG A 357 -25.80 -39.03 -38.64
C ARG A 357 -25.58 -39.92 -39.86
N GLY A 358 -24.63 -40.85 -39.72
CA GLY A 358 -24.40 -41.88 -40.73
C GLY A 358 -25.73 -42.54 -41.11
N PRO A 359 -25.87 -42.98 -42.38
CA PRO A 359 -27.15 -43.46 -42.90
C PRO A 359 -27.66 -44.61 -42.03
N GLU A 360 -28.84 -44.42 -41.45
CA GLU A 360 -29.60 -45.48 -40.80
C GLU A 360 -29.78 -46.60 -41.84
N ARG A 361 -29.19 -47.77 -41.56
CA ARG A 361 -29.31 -48.98 -42.38
C ARG A 361 -30.56 -49.74 -42.03
#